data_AF-A0A3D4X6V8-F1
#
_entry.id   AF-A0A3D4X6V8-F1
#
_cell.length_a   1.000
_cell.length_b   1.000
_cell.length_c   1.000
_cell.angle_alpha   90.00
_cell.angle_beta   90.00
_cell.angle_gamma   90.00
#
_symmetry.space_group_name_H-M   'P 1'
#
loop_
_entity.id
_entity.type
_entity.pdbx_description
1 polymer ?
#
loop_
_entity_poly.entity_id
_entity_poly.type
_entity_poly.pdbx_seq_one_letter_code
_entity_poly.pdbx_strand_id
1 'polypeptide(L)'
;MNFSNGCWLQKEGCACFSPAEVSFTRMEEAKVTLIAPTSHILKRGDTLGGINLTVEISCPAPEVIRVRTCHYMGVREDGPAFELAMDEGAEVFAEDGEERLVIRNGSLRLEIEKNPWHMAYYWEDTPLCASGKRDLAYIKTDWKGDMYVKSDDKDAYMRQRLSLGVGELIYGMGERFTPFVKNGQSVDIWNEDGGTSTEQSYKNIPFYLSSRGYGVFVNHTGRVSFETASAAVDKVEFSVAGESLDYFLIGGGNMKAVLGNYTALTGRPPLPEAWTFGLWLSTSFTTDYDEATVMSFIDGMLSRGIPLSVFHFDCCWMKEFHWTDFIWDEKVFPDPEGMLRRIKEKGIRVC
;
A
#
# COMPACT_ATOMS: atom_id res chain seq x y z
N MET A 1 -6.27 7.85 8.75
CA MET A 1 -7.45 8.28 9.52
C MET A 1 -6.94 9.28 10.54
N ASN A 2 -7.30 10.55 10.44
CA ASN A 2 -6.80 11.54 11.38
C ASN A 2 -7.33 11.30 12.82
N PHE A 3 -6.43 11.06 13.77
CA PHE A 3 -6.73 10.91 15.21
C PHE A 3 -6.47 12.18 16.04
N SER A 4 -5.79 13.17 15.46
CA SER A 4 -5.42 14.42 16.12
C SER A 4 -6.50 15.50 16.00
N ASN A 5 -6.54 16.41 16.97
CA ASN A 5 -7.31 17.65 16.94
C ASN A 5 -6.34 18.84 17.02
N GLY A 6 -5.76 19.19 15.86
CA GLY A 6 -4.66 20.14 15.77
C GLY A 6 -3.36 19.61 16.39
N CYS A 7 -2.44 20.52 16.71
CA CYS A 7 -1.11 20.19 17.24
C CYS A 7 -1.14 19.67 18.69
N TRP A 8 -2.08 20.17 19.49
CA TRP A 8 -2.01 20.06 20.96
C TRP A 8 -2.84 18.92 21.54
N LEU A 9 -3.92 18.52 20.85
CA LEU A 9 -4.93 17.62 21.39
C LEU A 9 -5.11 16.39 20.48
N GLN A 10 -5.59 15.30 21.08
CA GLN A 10 -6.20 14.20 20.33
C GLN A 10 -7.67 14.52 20.08
N LYS A 11 -8.31 13.85 19.12
CA LYS A 11 -9.77 13.84 19.02
C LYS A 11 -10.38 13.30 20.32
N GLU A 12 -11.59 13.72 20.62
CA GLU A 12 -12.33 13.21 21.77
C GLU A 12 -12.44 11.68 21.71
N GLY A 13 -12.25 11.00 22.84
CA GLY A 13 -12.19 9.55 22.92
C GLY A 13 -10.90 8.91 22.41
N CYS A 14 -9.99 9.66 21.76
CA CYS A 14 -8.74 9.11 21.25
C CYS A 14 -7.61 9.15 22.28
N ALA A 15 -6.95 8.01 22.51
CA ALA A 15 -5.70 7.90 23.27
C ALA A 15 -4.56 7.42 22.39
N CYS A 16 -3.35 7.94 22.62
CA CYS A 16 -2.16 7.66 21.83
C CYS A 16 -1.05 7.09 22.72
N PHE A 17 -0.69 5.84 22.47
CA PHE A 17 0.33 5.10 23.20
C PHE A 17 1.52 4.84 22.28
N SER A 18 2.53 5.69 22.40
CA SER A 18 3.75 5.71 21.58
C SER A 18 4.92 5.16 22.37
N PRO A 19 5.87 4.44 21.75
CA PRO A 19 7.15 4.12 22.38
C PRO A 19 7.77 5.34 23.04
N ALA A 20 8.18 5.19 24.30
CA ALA A 20 8.92 6.21 25.05
C ALA A 20 10.43 5.94 24.97
N GLU A 21 10.81 4.67 25.09
CA GLU A 21 12.19 4.20 25.07
C GLU A 21 12.26 2.71 24.68
N VAL A 22 13.44 2.21 24.36
CA VAL A 22 13.74 0.78 24.19
C VAL A 22 14.15 0.20 25.54
N SER A 23 13.37 -0.74 26.08
CA SER A 23 13.69 -1.40 27.35
C SER A 23 14.53 -2.66 27.16
N PHE A 24 14.32 -3.37 26.05
CA PHE A 24 15.00 -4.62 25.76
C PHE A 24 15.21 -4.77 24.25
N THR A 25 16.38 -5.30 23.87
CA THR A 25 16.74 -5.62 22.49
C THR A 25 17.14 -7.09 22.43
N ARG A 26 16.56 -7.83 21.49
CA ARG A 26 16.94 -9.20 21.15
C ARG A 26 17.38 -9.23 19.70
N MET A 27 18.63 -9.58 19.47
CA MET A 27 19.20 -9.78 18.14
C MET A 27 19.17 -11.26 17.79
N GLU A 28 18.57 -11.58 16.67
CA GLU A 28 18.58 -12.89 16.03
C GLU A 28 19.14 -12.71 14.62
N GLU A 29 19.59 -13.80 13.99
CA GLU A 29 20.26 -13.74 12.68
C GLU A 29 19.41 -13.03 11.62
N ALA A 30 18.12 -13.39 11.53
CA ALA A 30 17.20 -12.85 10.52
C ALA A 30 16.30 -11.69 11.01
N LYS A 31 16.39 -11.30 12.30
CA LYS A 31 15.55 -10.23 12.85
C LYS A 31 16.08 -9.60 14.12
N VAL A 32 15.73 -8.34 14.34
CA VAL A 32 15.91 -7.64 15.63
C VAL A 32 14.55 -7.38 16.25
N THR A 33 14.36 -7.74 17.52
CA THR A 33 13.12 -7.52 18.27
C THR A 33 13.37 -6.55 19.42
N LEU A 34 12.56 -5.49 19.50
CA LEU A 34 12.58 -4.50 20.56
C LEU A 34 11.33 -4.58 21.41
N ILE A 35 11.50 -4.44 22.71
CA ILE A 35 10.38 -4.16 23.63
C ILE A 35 10.41 -2.67 23.95
N ALA A 36 9.33 -2.00 23.61
CA ALA A 36 9.21 -0.54 23.64
C ALA A 36 8.01 -0.11 24.49
N PRO A 37 8.19 0.11 25.81
CA PRO A 37 7.14 0.63 26.68
C PRO A 37 6.67 2.02 26.23
N THR A 38 5.41 2.34 26.50
CA THR A 38 4.84 3.65 26.14
C THR A 38 5.00 4.72 27.22
N SER A 39 5.83 4.44 28.23
CA SER A 39 6.22 5.34 29.33
C SER A 39 7.69 5.12 29.68
N HIS A 40 8.38 6.16 30.15
CA HIS A 40 9.76 6.06 30.61
C HIS A 40 9.89 5.19 31.87
N ILE A 41 10.96 4.40 31.96
CA ILE A 41 11.29 3.57 33.12
C ILE A 41 12.32 4.31 33.98
N LEU A 42 11.89 4.89 35.10
CA LEU A 42 12.78 5.56 36.05
C LEU A 42 13.15 4.66 37.24
N LYS A 43 12.25 3.74 37.59
CA LYS A 43 12.41 2.77 38.67
C LYS A 43 11.78 1.44 38.25
N ARG A 44 12.15 0.37 38.97
CA ARG A 44 11.60 -0.99 38.73
C ARG A 44 10.08 -1.07 38.77
N GLY A 45 9.41 -0.19 39.53
CA GLY A 45 7.94 -0.16 39.57
C GLY A 45 7.30 0.26 38.23
N ASP A 46 8.04 0.95 37.37
CA ASP A 46 7.56 1.44 36.08
C ASP A 46 7.61 0.35 35.00
N THR A 47 8.20 -0.82 35.30
CA THR A 47 8.19 -2.00 34.41
C THR A 47 6.93 -2.87 34.59
N LEU A 48 5.90 -2.33 35.23
CA LEU A 48 4.65 -3.03 35.55
C LEU A 48 3.47 -2.18 35.09
N GLY A 49 2.49 -2.82 34.45
CA GLY A 49 1.31 -2.14 33.90
C GLY A 49 1.61 -1.32 32.65
N GLY A 50 0.56 -0.75 32.05
CA GLY A 50 0.67 0.05 30.83
C GLY A 50 0.84 -0.77 29.55
N ILE A 51 0.93 -0.06 28.44
CA ILE A 51 1.03 -0.62 27.10
C ILE A 51 2.51 -0.81 26.74
N ASN A 52 2.81 -1.95 26.15
CA ASN A 52 4.13 -2.27 25.61
C ASN A 52 3.97 -2.66 24.15
N LEU A 53 4.83 -2.11 23.30
CA LEU A 53 4.88 -2.47 21.89
C LEU A 53 6.07 -3.37 21.64
N THR A 54 5.85 -4.40 20.84
CA THR A 54 6.91 -5.28 20.31
C THR A 54 7.20 -4.82 18.89
N VAL A 55 8.43 -4.38 18.62
CA VAL A 55 8.87 -3.94 17.29
C VAL A 55 9.83 -4.98 16.74
N GLU A 56 9.43 -5.67 15.68
CA GLU A 56 10.25 -6.61 14.93
C GLU A 56 10.76 -5.95 13.65
N ILE A 57 12.07 -6.04 13.40
CA ILE A 57 12.74 -5.43 12.26
C ILE A 57 13.49 -6.53 11.50
N SER A 58 13.26 -6.61 10.19
CA SER A 58 13.94 -7.56 9.30
C SER A 58 14.27 -6.94 7.94
N CYS A 59 15.08 -7.64 7.14
CA CYS A 59 15.59 -7.16 5.85
C CYS A 59 15.26 -8.16 4.72
N PRO A 60 13.97 -8.34 4.37
CA PRO A 60 13.52 -9.48 3.56
C PRO A 60 13.84 -9.39 2.07
N ALA A 61 14.42 -8.29 1.60
CA ALA A 61 14.87 -8.11 0.22
C ALA A 61 15.97 -7.03 0.18
N PRO A 62 16.82 -6.97 -0.85
CA PRO A 62 17.84 -5.92 -0.97
C PRO A 62 17.24 -4.51 -0.91
N GLU A 63 17.85 -3.62 -0.14
CA GLU A 63 17.42 -2.22 0.04
C GLU A 63 16.00 -2.06 0.65
N VAL A 64 15.53 -3.06 1.39
CA VAL A 64 14.21 -3.08 2.04
C VAL A 64 14.36 -3.36 3.53
N ILE A 65 13.85 -2.46 4.37
CA ILE A 65 13.72 -2.69 5.80
C ILE A 65 12.23 -2.84 6.13
N ARG A 66 11.85 -3.99 6.69
CA ARG A 66 10.50 -4.26 7.20
C ARG A 66 10.45 -3.94 8.68
N VAL A 67 9.41 -3.23 9.10
CA VAL A 67 9.12 -2.94 10.51
C VAL A 67 7.71 -3.40 10.82
N ARG A 68 7.61 -4.43 11.66
CA ARG A 68 6.35 -4.95 12.19
C ARG A 68 6.23 -4.56 13.66
N THR A 69 5.22 -3.79 14.00
CA THR A 69 4.93 -3.41 15.39
C THR A 69 3.64 -4.08 15.83
N CYS A 70 3.68 -4.75 16.98
CA CYS A 70 2.55 -5.47 17.56
C CYS A 70 2.31 -4.98 19.00
N HIS A 71 1.04 -4.81 19.36
CA HIS A 71 0.61 -4.73 20.75
C HIS A 71 0.20 -6.13 21.22
N TYR A 72 -1.04 -6.57 21.00
CA TYR A 72 -1.44 -7.95 21.27
C TYR A 72 -1.11 -8.91 20.12
N MET A 73 -0.23 -9.87 20.40
CA MET A 73 0.17 -10.93 19.46
C MET A 73 -0.77 -12.15 19.44
N GLY A 74 -1.76 -12.19 20.34
CA GLY A 74 -2.75 -13.29 20.42
C GLY A 74 -3.91 -13.16 19.42
N VAL A 75 -3.86 -12.17 18.52
CA VAL A 75 -4.90 -11.97 17.49
C VAL A 75 -4.79 -13.09 16.46
N ARG A 76 -5.94 -13.61 16.05
CA ARG A 76 -6.01 -14.63 14.99
C ARG A 76 -5.82 -13.94 13.63
N GLU A 77 -4.85 -14.42 12.86
CA GLU A 77 -4.69 -14.06 11.45
C GLU A 77 -5.48 -15.05 10.59
N ASP A 78 -6.64 -14.63 10.08
CA ASP A 78 -7.53 -15.47 9.26
C ASP A 78 -7.88 -14.87 7.89
N GLY A 79 -7.34 -13.69 7.57
CA GLY A 79 -7.50 -13.02 6.28
C GLY A 79 -6.45 -13.42 5.23
N PRO A 80 -6.69 -13.09 3.95
CA PRO A 80 -5.67 -13.22 2.92
C PRO A 80 -4.51 -12.25 3.18
N ALA A 81 -3.31 -12.65 2.76
CA ALA A 81 -2.10 -11.84 2.80
C ALA A 81 -1.62 -11.56 1.36
N PHE A 82 -0.82 -10.49 1.19
CA PHE A 82 -0.13 -10.27 -0.07
C PHE A 82 0.91 -11.38 -0.31
N GLU A 83 1.01 -11.85 -1.56
CA GLU A 83 2.09 -12.73 -1.98
C GLU A 83 3.35 -11.90 -2.20
N LEU A 84 4.33 -12.04 -1.30
CA LEU A 84 5.57 -11.26 -1.32
C LEU A 84 6.77 -12.18 -1.53
N ALA A 85 7.68 -11.79 -2.42
CA ALA A 85 8.95 -12.46 -2.66
C ALA A 85 9.98 -12.06 -1.58
N MET A 86 9.74 -12.51 -0.36
CA MET A 86 10.61 -12.27 0.80
C MET A 86 11.63 -13.41 0.99
N ASP A 87 12.85 -13.04 1.37
CA ASP A 87 13.82 -13.95 1.98
C ASP A 87 13.72 -13.83 3.50
N GLU A 88 12.93 -14.71 4.13
CA GLU A 88 12.73 -14.69 5.59
C GLU A 88 13.98 -15.09 6.38
N GLY A 89 14.99 -15.67 5.73
CA GLY A 89 16.26 -16.06 6.35
C GLY A 89 17.37 -15.04 6.16
N ALA A 90 17.11 -13.92 5.48
CA ALA A 90 18.12 -12.91 5.19
C ALA A 90 18.71 -12.33 6.49
N GLU A 91 20.04 -12.36 6.60
CA GLU A 91 20.77 -11.86 7.76
C GLU A 91 20.54 -10.35 7.93
N VAL A 92 20.28 -9.93 9.17
CA VAL A 92 20.13 -8.52 9.53
C VAL A 92 21.44 -8.00 10.11
N PHE A 93 22.10 -7.10 9.38
CA PHE A 93 23.27 -6.39 9.89
C PHE A 93 22.84 -5.31 10.88
N ALA A 94 22.96 -5.62 12.18
CA ALA A 94 22.61 -4.73 13.27
C ALA A 94 23.79 -4.49 14.23
N GLU A 95 24.00 -3.22 14.59
CA GLU A 95 24.94 -2.79 15.61
C GLU A 95 24.17 -2.21 16.79
N ASP A 96 24.18 -2.92 17.92
CA ASP A 96 23.48 -2.49 19.14
C ASP A 96 24.43 -1.77 20.11
N GLY A 97 24.31 -0.44 20.20
CA GLY A 97 25.05 0.40 21.13
C GLY A 97 24.24 0.74 22.39
N GLU A 98 24.86 1.45 23.34
CA GLU A 98 24.18 1.88 24.57
C GLU A 98 23.02 2.86 24.29
N GLU A 99 23.26 3.86 23.44
CA GLU A 99 22.28 4.92 23.15
C GLU A 99 21.45 4.65 21.90
N ARG A 100 22.02 3.93 20.93
CA ARG A 100 21.42 3.75 19.60
C ARG A 100 21.58 2.31 19.08
N LEU A 101 20.58 1.87 18.35
CA LEU A 101 20.60 0.66 17.53
C LEU A 101 20.65 1.07 16.06
N VAL A 102 21.50 0.41 15.29
CA VAL A 102 21.71 0.75 13.88
C VAL A 102 21.56 -0.50 13.03
N ILE A 103 20.67 -0.45 12.04
CA ILE A 103 20.36 -1.57 11.13
C ILE A 103 20.71 -1.16 9.70
N ARG A 104 21.36 -2.05 8.95
CA ARG A 104 21.79 -1.83 7.55
C ARG A 104 21.25 -2.91 6.64
N ASN A 105 20.80 -2.50 5.46
CA ASN A 105 20.52 -3.39 4.36
C ASN A 105 20.88 -2.71 3.04
N GLY A 106 22.08 -3.01 2.52
CA GLY A 106 22.66 -2.29 1.39
C GLY A 106 22.96 -0.82 1.76
N SER A 107 22.54 0.12 0.91
CA SER A 107 22.64 1.56 1.17
C SER A 107 21.57 2.08 2.12
N LEU A 108 20.48 1.32 2.34
CA LEU A 108 19.44 1.70 3.29
C LEU A 108 19.85 1.44 4.74
N ARG A 109 19.65 2.45 5.59
CA ARG A 109 20.00 2.43 7.02
C ARG A 109 18.83 2.91 7.88
N LEU A 110 18.54 2.18 8.94
CA LEU A 110 17.64 2.59 10.02
C LEU A 110 18.44 2.78 11.31
N GLU A 111 18.33 3.96 11.91
CA GLU A 111 18.88 4.26 13.23
C GLU A 111 17.74 4.46 14.23
N ILE A 112 17.83 3.80 15.38
CA ILE A 112 16.88 3.91 16.48
C ILE A 112 17.62 4.43 17.71
N GLU A 113 17.32 5.66 18.10
CA GLU A 113 17.70 6.19 19.41
C GLU A 113 16.85 5.50 20.46
N LYS A 114 17.50 4.92 21.49
CA LYS A 114 16.84 4.09 22.49
C LYS A 114 16.10 4.92 23.52
N ASN A 115 16.62 6.08 23.92
CA ASN A 115 15.96 6.95 24.91
C ASN A 115 16.37 8.43 24.74
N PRO A 116 15.46 9.34 24.35
CA PRO A 116 14.08 9.08 23.98
C PRO A 116 13.97 8.31 22.66
N TRP A 117 12.91 7.51 22.51
CA TRP A 117 12.64 6.78 21.27
C TRP A 117 12.59 7.71 20.05
N HIS A 118 13.38 7.39 19.04
CA HIS A 118 13.35 8.04 17.73
C HIS A 118 13.88 7.11 16.65
N MET A 119 13.18 7.01 15.52
CA MET A 119 13.61 6.27 14.34
C MET A 119 14.00 7.24 13.23
N ALA A 120 15.15 7.03 12.58
CA ALA A 120 15.58 7.80 11.43
C ALA A 120 16.07 6.88 10.31
N TYR A 121 15.60 7.13 9.10
CA TYR A 121 15.97 6.39 7.90
C TYR A 121 16.92 7.22 7.04
N TYR A 122 17.93 6.56 6.51
CA TYR A 122 18.96 7.16 5.66
C TYR A 122 19.17 6.30 4.42
N TRP A 123 19.48 6.98 3.32
CA TRP A 123 20.10 6.37 2.16
C TRP A 123 21.57 6.80 2.16
N GLU A 124 22.47 5.87 2.43
CA GLU A 124 23.87 6.17 2.75
C GLU A 124 23.90 7.18 3.92
N ASP A 125 24.41 8.38 3.71
CA ASP A 125 24.42 9.46 4.71
C ASP A 125 23.34 10.53 4.50
N THR A 126 22.49 10.34 3.49
CA THR A 126 21.39 11.28 3.21
C THR A 126 20.17 10.91 4.05
N PRO A 127 19.65 11.79 4.92
CA PRO A 127 18.42 11.53 5.64
C PRO A 127 17.24 11.42 4.67
N LEU A 128 16.38 10.43 4.88
CA LEU A 128 15.16 10.22 4.11
C LEU A 128 13.94 10.76 4.87
N CYS A 129 13.60 10.10 5.97
CA CYS A 129 12.47 10.42 6.85
C CYS A 129 12.73 9.90 8.27
N ALA A 130 11.95 10.38 9.23
CA ALA A 130 12.04 10.00 10.63
C ALA A 130 10.65 9.79 11.26
N SER A 131 10.61 9.02 12.35
CA SER A 131 9.47 8.80 13.23
C SER A 131 9.89 9.06 14.67
N GLY A 132 9.34 10.09 15.28
CA GLY A 132 9.67 10.50 16.64
C GLY A 132 8.55 10.21 17.63
N LYS A 133 8.53 11.03 18.70
CA LYS A 133 7.50 10.97 19.74
C LYS A 133 6.10 11.10 19.14
N ARG A 134 5.21 10.17 19.50
CA ARG A 134 3.81 10.11 19.04
C ARG A 134 3.67 9.95 17.53
N ASP A 135 4.64 9.34 16.84
CA ASP A 135 4.49 9.01 15.42
C ASP A 135 4.05 7.56 15.26
N LEU A 136 4.92 6.60 15.62
CA LEU A 136 4.55 5.20 15.81
C LEU A 136 3.73 5.06 17.09
N ALA A 137 2.49 4.56 16.99
CA ALA A 137 1.63 4.42 18.15
C ALA A 137 0.55 3.35 17.97
N TYR A 138 0.16 2.79 19.11
CA TYR A 138 -1.14 2.16 19.31
C TYR A 138 -2.14 3.24 19.71
N ILE A 139 -3.28 3.28 19.03
CA ILE A 139 -4.34 4.26 19.20
C ILE A 139 -5.62 3.54 19.64
N LYS A 140 -6.30 4.06 20.66
CA LYS A 140 -7.67 3.67 21.01
C LYS A 140 -8.63 4.82 20.72
N THR A 141 -9.73 4.58 20.02
CA THR A 141 -10.70 5.63 19.63
C THR A 141 -11.93 5.74 20.54
N ASP A 142 -12.16 4.80 21.46
CA ASP A 142 -13.18 4.90 22.53
C ASP A 142 -12.53 4.73 23.91
N TRP A 143 -11.46 5.50 24.15
CA TRP A 143 -10.68 5.42 25.36
C TRP A 143 -11.41 5.98 26.58
N LYS A 144 -11.69 5.11 27.56
CA LYS A 144 -12.36 5.44 28.83
C LYS A 144 -11.44 5.31 30.05
N GLY A 145 -10.14 5.13 29.84
CA GLY A 145 -9.16 4.89 30.91
C GLY A 145 -8.78 3.42 31.12
N ASP A 146 -9.45 2.48 30.42
CA ASP A 146 -9.24 1.04 30.56
C ASP A 146 -8.13 0.53 29.64
N MET A 147 -6.98 0.17 30.22
CA MET A 147 -5.81 -0.35 29.50
C MET A 147 -6.03 -1.72 28.84
N TYR A 148 -7.07 -2.45 29.26
CA TYR A 148 -7.43 -3.74 28.69
C TYR A 148 -8.37 -3.56 27.50
N VAL A 149 -8.22 -4.44 26.50
CA VAL A 149 -9.14 -4.52 25.36
C VAL A 149 -10.20 -5.57 25.71
N LYS A 150 -11.47 -5.20 25.56
CA LYS A 150 -12.57 -6.16 25.63
C LYS A 150 -12.65 -6.91 24.30
N SER A 151 -13.07 -8.17 24.32
CA SER A 151 -13.02 -9.05 23.14
C SER A 151 -13.80 -8.55 21.91
N ASP A 152 -14.68 -7.57 22.09
CA ASP A 152 -15.53 -6.94 21.08
C ASP A 152 -15.09 -5.52 20.66
N ASP A 153 -14.02 -4.99 21.26
CA ASP A 153 -13.50 -3.65 20.97
C ASP A 153 -12.97 -3.59 19.53
N LYS A 154 -13.58 -2.71 18.72
CA LYS A 154 -13.14 -2.37 17.35
C LYS A 154 -12.53 -0.97 17.27
N ASP A 155 -12.06 -0.48 18.41
CA ASP A 155 -11.54 0.87 18.58
C ASP A 155 -10.00 0.95 18.57
N ALA A 156 -9.34 -0.18 18.40
CA ALA A 156 -7.89 -0.32 18.30
C ALA A 156 -7.39 -0.02 16.89
N TYR A 157 -6.34 0.80 16.80
CA TYR A 157 -5.63 1.10 15.56
C TYR A 157 -4.12 1.11 15.82
N MET A 158 -3.36 0.73 14.80
CA MET A 158 -1.93 1.01 14.74
C MET A 158 -1.66 2.10 13.72
N ARG A 159 -0.74 3.00 14.06
CA ARG A 159 -0.40 4.15 13.21
C ARG A 159 1.10 4.37 13.19
N GLN A 160 1.62 4.78 12.05
CA GLN A 160 2.94 5.37 11.89
C GLN A 160 2.84 6.73 11.19
N ARG A 161 3.75 7.64 11.52
CA ARG A 161 3.96 8.89 10.79
C ARG A 161 5.44 9.00 10.41
N LEU A 162 5.71 9.29 9.15
CA LEU A 162 7.06 9.51 8.65
C LEU A 162 7.20 10.96 8.19
N SER A 163 8.24 11.65 8.68
CA SER A 163 8.48 13.06 8.37
C SER A 163 8.75 13.29 6.88
N LEU A 164 8.30 14.42 6.37
CA LEU A 164 8.59 14.96 5.05
C LEU A 164 9.64 16.07 5.15
N GLY A 165 10.61 16.04 4.24
CA GLY A 165 11.53 17.14 4.03
C GLY A 165 10.88 18.34 3.33
N VAL A 166 11.57 19.49 3.38
CA VAL A 166 11.15 20.68 2.64
C VAL A 166 11.16 20.39 1.14
N GLY A 167 10.02 20.64 0.48
CA GLY A 167 9.85 20.41 -0.95
C GLY A 167 9.72 18.95 -1.36
N GLU A 168 9.60 18.03 -0.40
CA GLU A 168 9.38 16.61 -0.68
C GLU A 168 7.96 16.35 -1.19
N LEU A 169 7.86 15.60 -2.29
CA LEU A 169 6.60 15.29 -2.95
C LEU A 169 6.32 13.79 -2.87
N ILE A 170 5.06 13.45 -2.60
CA ILE A 170 4.58 12.06 -2.46
C ILE A 170 3.68 11.70 -3.64
N TYR A 171 3.84 10.48 -4.14
CA TYR A 171 3.13 9.91 -5.29
C TYR A 171 2.63 8.49 -4.99
N GLY A 172 1.80 7.93 -5.87
CA GLY A 172 1.34 6.54 -5.80
C GLY A 172 -0.03 6.40 -5.17
N MET A 173 -0.16 5.42 -4.27
CA MET A 173 -1.40 4.96 -3.65
C MET A 173 -2.36 4.24 -4.62
N GLY A 174 -1.86 3.80 -5.77
CA GLY A 174 -2.64 3.13 -6.83
C GLY A 174 -3.08 4.08 -7.95
N GLU A 175 -4.11 3.69 -8.69
CA GLU A 175 -4.72 4.51 -9.74
C GLU A 175 -5.60 5.59 -9.10
N ARG A 176 -5.27 6.88 -9.26
CA ARG A 176 -6.00 7.97 -8.60
C ARG A 176 -6.32 9.07 -9.60
N PHE A 177 -7.50 9.69 -9.44
CA PHE A 177 -7.99 10.77 -10.30
C PHE A 177 -7.91 12.16 -9.65
N THR A 178 -7.47 12.21 -8.39
CA THR A 178 -7.12 13.44 -7.67
C THR A 178 -5.77 14.01 -8.17
N PRO A 179 -5.32 15.20 -7.70
CA PRO A 179 -4.01 15.72 -8.06
C PRO A 179 -2.90 14.68 -7.90
N PHE A 180 -1.95 14.70 -8.85
CA PHE A 180 -0.90 13.68 -8.97
C PHE A 180 -0.01 13.62 -7.71
N VAL A 181 0.39 14.79 -7.20
CA VAL A 181 1.09 14.93 -5.92
C VAL A 181 0.09 14.76 -4.77
N LYS A 182 0.40 13.85 -3.83
CA LYS A 182 -0.49 13.46 -2.73
C LYS A 182 -0.39 14.34 -1.49
N ASN A 183 0.60 15.20 -1.38
CA ASN A 183 0.69 16.19 -0.31
C ASN A 183 -0.61 17.02 -0.22
N GLY A 184 -1.19 17.09 0.98
CA GLY A 184 -2.47 17.72 1.27
C GLY A 184 -3.69 16.78 1.17
N GLN A 185 -3.52 15.51 0.81
CA GLN A 185 -4.63 14.57 0.58
C GLN A 185 -4.75 13.51 1.67
N SER A 186 -5.99 13.21 2.06
CA SER A 186 -6.35 11.99 2.78
C SER A 186 -6.75 10.93 1.76
N VAL A 187 -6.23 9.71 1.91
CA VAL A 187 -6.38 8.63 0.93
C VAL A 187 -6.65 7.33 1.66
N ASP A 188 -7.84 6.78 1.45
CA ASP A 188 -8.14 5.42 1.86
C ASP A 188 -7.79 4.43 0.75
N ILE A 189 -7.24 3.29 1.15
CA ILE A 189 -6.98 2.13 0.30
C ILE A 189 -8.20 1.22 0.42
N TRP A 190 -9.15 1.38 -0.50
CA TRP A 190 -10.38 0.60 -0.55
C TRP A 190 -10.95 0.60 -1.97
N ASN A 191 -11.10 -0.58 -2.58
CA ASN A 191 -11.58 -0.68 -3.96
C ASN A 191 -13.08 -0.35 -4.03
N GLU A 192 -13.41 0.66 -4.83
CA GLU A 192 -14.76 1.17 -5.00
C GLU A 192 -15.05 1.50 -6.46
N ASP A 193 -16.29 1.24 -6.90
CA ASP A 193 -16.77 1.60 -8.24
C ASP A 193 -17.33 3.03 -8.21
N GLY A 194 -16.42 4.00 -8.34
CA GLY A 194 -16.72 5.44 -8.22
C GLY A 194 -16.60 6.23 -9.53
N GLY A 195 -16.33 5.58 -10.65
CA GLY A 195 -15.91 6.25 -11.89
C GLY A 195 -14.52 6.88 -11.77
N THR A 196 -14.24 7.87 -12.62
CA THR A 196 -12.91 8.50 -12.74
C THR A 196 -12.91 9.99 -12.38
N SER A 197 -13.93 10.45 -11.66
CA SER A 197 -14.18 11.87 -11.39
C SER A 197 -14.34 12.18 -9.90
N THR A 198 -13.94 11.25 -9.03
CA THR A 198 -14.01 11.35 -7.57
C THR A 198 -12.66 10.94 -6.97
N GLU A 199 -12.57 10.96 -5.64
CA GLU A 199 -11.44 10.44 -4.87
C GLU A 199 -11.38 8.92 -4.80
N GLN A 200 -12.50 8.24 -5.08
CA GLN A 200 -12.59 6.79 -5.11
C GLN A 200 -11.73 6.20 -6.21
N SER A 201 -11.39 4.92 -6.06
CA SER A 201 -10.53 4.21 -7.01
C SER A 201 -10.88 2.73 -7.09
N TYR A 202 -10.77 2.20 -8.31
CA TYR A 202 -10.84 0.77 -8.60
C TYR A 202 -9.58 0.01 -8.15
N LYS A 203 -8.41 0.68 -8.17
CA LYS A 203 -7.10 0.05 -8.04
C LYS A 203 -6.31 0.73 -6.94
N ASN A 204 -6.60 0.35 -5.69
CA ASN A 204 -5.94 0.91 -4.52
C ASN A 204 -4.73 0.06 -4.15
N ILE A 205 -3.59 0.71 -3.99
CA ILE A 205 -2.34 0.04 -3.60
C ILE A 205 -1.81 0.76 -2.36
N PRO A 206 -1.56 0.07 -1.23
CA PRO A 206 -1.03 0.69 -0.01
C PRO A 206 0.48 0.98 -0.12
N PHE A 207 0.90 1.59 -1.22
CA PHE A 207 2.28 1.97 -1.51
C PHE A 207 2.35 3.44 -1.92
N TYR A 208 3.25 4.21 -1.32
CA TYR A 208 3.60 5.54 -1.79
C TYR A 208 5.08 5.64 -2.15
N LEU A 209 5.38 6.58 -3.05
CA LEU A 209 6.72 6.87 -3.54
C LEU A 209 7.07 8.32 -3.23
N SER A 210 8.25 8.55 -2.64
CA SER A 210 8.77 9.88 -2.36
C SER A 210 9.72 10.36 -3.45
N SER A 211 9.67 11.67 -3.74
CA SER A 211 10.65 12.36 -4.60
C SER A 211 12.09 12.28 -4.08
N ARG A 212 12.30 11.89 -2.81
CA ARG A 212 13.62 11.68 -2.20
C ARG A 212 14.22 10.28 -2.44
N GLY A 213 13.60 9.47 -3.30
CA GLY A 213 14.19 8.19 -3.72
C GLY A 213 14.01 7.06 -2.70
N TYR A 214 12.89 7.07 -1.97
CA TYR A 214 12.41 5.95 -1.18
C TYR A 214 10.90 5.76 -1.37
N GLY A 215 10.38 4.60 -1.00
CA GLY A 215 8.95 4.31 -0.97
C GLY A 215 8.57 3.57 0.30
N VAL A 216 7.27 3.55 0.60
CA VAL A 216 6.75 2.80 1.74
C VAL A 216 5.55 1.99 1.30
N PHE A 217 5.60 0.69 1.59
CA PHE A 217 4.51 -0.26 1.38
C PHE A 217 3.95 -0.69 2.72
N VAL A 218 2.66 -0.46 2.96
CA VAL A 218 1.96 -0.91 4.17
C VAL A 218 1.34 -2.28 3.87
N ASN A 219 1.83 -3.32 4.53
CA ASN A 219 1.46 -4.70 4.29
C ASN A 219 0.17 -5.06 5.04
N HIS A 220 -0.93 -4.52 4.55
CA HIS A 220 -2.26 -4.80 5.08
C HIS A 220 -3.28 -4.90 3.94
N THR A 221 -3.99 -6.02 3.90
CA THR A 221 -5.04 -6.32 2.91
C THR A 221 -6.39 -5.70 3.27
N GLY A 222 -6.55 -5.26 4.51
CA GLY A 222 -7.68 -4.44 4.95
C GLY A 222 -7.56 -2.98 4.53
N ARG A 223 -8.47 -2.14 5.03
CA ARG A 223 -8.45 -0.70 4.76
C ARG A 223 -7.23 -0.06 5.43
N VAL A 224 -6.37 0.55 4.63
CA VAL A 224 -5.29 1.44 5.09
C VAL A 224 -5.70 2.87 4.86
N SER A 225 -5.50 3.74 5.84
CA SER A 225 -5.90 5.14 5.75
C SER A 225 -4.68 6.05 5.85
N PHE A 226 -4.35 6.73 4.76
CA PHE A 226 -3.23 7.65 4.64
C PHE A 226 -3.66 9.10 4.90
N GLU A 227 -2.88 9.85 5.67
CA GLU A 227 -2.96 11.31 5.75
C GLU A 227 -1.63 11.89 5.25
N THR A 228 -1.58 12.33 3.99
CA THR A 228 -0.33 12.80 3.38
C THR A 228 -0.26 14.31 3.49
N ALA A 229 0.44 14.82 4.51
CA ALA A 229 0.45 16.26 4.81
C ALA A 229 -0.95 16.89 5.01
N SER A 230 -1.99 16.09 5.26
CA SER A 230 -3.37 16.52 5.45
C SER A 230 -3.75 16.67 6.93
N ALA A 231 -3.12 15.90 7.83
CA ALA A 231 -3.30 16.02 9.27
C ALA A 231 -2.13 16.76 9.94
N ALA A 232 -0.92 16.23 9.80
CA ALA A 232 0.33 16.93 10.12
C ALA A 232 1.03 17.27 8.80
N VAL A 233 1.20 18.56 8.53
CA VAL A 233 1.62 19.07 7.20
C VAL A 233 3.05 18.68 6.80
N ASP A 234 3.83 18.18 7.75
CA ASP A 234 5.22 17.75 7.61
C ASP A 234 5.36 16.23 7.71
N LYS A 235 4.27 15.43 7.59
CA LYS A 235 4.33 13.96 7.69
C LYS A 235 3.41 13.26 6.70
N VAL A 236 3.78 12.01 6.37
CA VAL A 236 2.84 11.01 5.85
C VAL A 236 2.43 10.11 7.01
N GLU A 237 1.16 10.14 7.37
CA GLU A 237 0.56 9.20 8.30
C GLU A 237 -0.04 8.02 7.53
N PHE A 238 0.06 6.83 8.10
CA PHE A 238 -0.75 5.68 7.71
C PHE A 238 -1.21 4.93 8.94
N SER A 239 -2.48 4.51 8.92
CA SER A 239 -3.08 3.73 9.98
C SER A 239 -3.94 2.59 9.46
N VAL A 240 -4.03 1.57 10.31
CA VAL A 240 -4.79 0.34 10.11
C VAL A 240 -5.55 0.00 11.38
N ALA A 241 -6.72 -0.61 11.26
CA ALA A 241 -7.45 -1.11 12.40
C ALA A 241 -6.79 -2.38 12.95
N GLY A 242 -6.78 -2.55 14.27
CA GLY A 242 -6.28 -3.74 14.95
C GLY A 242 -4.98 -3.51 15.74
N GLU A 243 -4.31 -4.62 16.06
CA GLU A 243 -3.24 -4.71 17.06
C GLU A 243 -1.84 -4.75 16.46
N SER A 244 -1.71 -4.71 15.14
CA SER A 244 -0.41 -4.72 14.47
C SER A 244 -0.35 -3.81 13.25
N LEU A 245 0.84 -3.27 12.99
CA LEU A 245 1.19 -2.54 11.79
C LEU A 245 2.45 -3.15 11.21
N ASP A 246 2.40 -3.50 9.93
CA ASP A 246 3.51 -4.06 9.18
C ASP A 246 3.76 -3.19 7.95
N TYR A 247 4.95 -2.61 7.84
CA TYR A 247 5.32 -1.80 6.69
C TYR A 247 6.77 -2.03 6.28
N PHE A 248 7.03 -1.74 5.01
CA PHE A 248 8.33 -1.87 4.38
C PHE A 248 8.76 -0.48 3.92
N LEU A 249 9.95 -0.04 4.35
CA LEU A 249 10.62 1.09 3.75
C LEU A 249 11.59 0.58 2.68
N ILE A 250 11.43 1.09 1.46
CA ILE A 250 12.08 0.59 0.26
C ILE A 250 12.97 1.70 -0.28
N GLY A 251 14.28 1.51 -0.18
CA GLY A 251 15.29 2.42 -0.70
C GLY A 251 15.58 2.20 -2.18
N GLY A 252 16.35 3.11 -2.77
CA GLY A 252 16.82 3.02 -4.14
C GLY A 252 17.63 4.24 -4.62
N GLY A 253 17.67 5.32 -3.84
CA GLY A 253 18.40 6.56 -4.16
C GLY A 253 17.76 7.39 -5.28
N ASN A 254 16.84 6.82 -6.05
CA ASN A 254 15.98 7.51 -7.00
C ASN A 254 14.67 6.73 -7.19
N MET A 255 13.63 7.43 -7.67
CA MET A 255 12.28 6.88 -7.82
C MET A 255 12.18 5.62 -8.69
N LYS A 256 12.99 5.51 -9.77
CA LYS A 256 12.96 4.33 -10.66
C LYS A 256 13.53 3.09 -9.96
N ALA A 257 14.63 3.24 -9.24
CA ALA A 257 15.23 2.16 -8.48
C ALA A 257 14.30 1.67 -7.36
N VAL A 258 13.59 2.58 -6.67
CA VAL A 258 12.57 2.22 -5.68
C VAL A 258 11.47 1.36 -6.30
N LEU A 259 10.91 1.76 -7.45
CA LEU A 259 9.92 0.93 -8.17
C LEU A 259 10.51 -0.40 -8.62
N GLY A 260 11.80 -0.41 -8.97
CA GLY A 260 12.59 -1.60 -9.24
C GLY A 260 12.60 -2.55 -8.04
N ASN A 261 12.87 -2.06 -6.84
CA ASN A 261 12.90 -2.88 -5.62
C ASN A 261 11.49 -3.31 -5.18
N TYR A 262 10.52 -2.39 -5.24
CA TYR A 262 9.11 -2.66 -4.92
C TYR A 262 8.53 -3.78 -5.80
N THR A 263 8.67 -3.70 -7.12
CA THR A 263 8.15 -4.74 -8.02
C THR A 263 9.00 -6.02 -7.99
N ALA A 264 10.23 -6.02 -7.46
CA ALA A 264 10.93 -7.25 -7.16
C ALA A 264 10.24 -8.01 -6.01
N LEU A 265 9.83 -7.26 -4.98
CA LEU A 265 9.17 -7.78 -3.79
C LEU A 265 7.71 -8.18 -4.06
N THR A 266 6.95 -7.40 -4.82
CA THR A 266 5.49 -7.57 -4.98
C THR A 266 5.08 -8.17 -6.32
N GLY A 267 6.02 -8.49 -7.20
CA GLY A 267 5.76 -9.05 -8.53
C GLY A 267 6.08 -8.09 -9.67
N ARG A 268 6.82 -8.60 -10.66
CA ARG A 268 7.19 -7.87 -11.88
C ARG A 268 6.04 -7.88 -12.87
N PRO A 269 5.71 -6.74 -13.51
CA PRO A 269 4.76 -6.75 -14.63
C PRO A 269 5.26 -7.69 -15.74
N PRO A 270 4.40 -8.60 -16.25
CA PRO A 270 4.76 -9.42 -17.41
C PRO A 270 4.91 -8.53 -18.64
N LEU A 271 5.73 -8.96 -19.61
CA LEU A 271 5.83 -8.31 -20.91
C LEU A 271 4.63 -8.75 -21.78
N PRO A 272 3.71 -7.85 -22.17
CA PRO A 272 2.60 -8.19 -23.05
C PRO A 272 3.08 -8.50 -24.48
N GLU A 273 2.28 -9.25 -25.24
CA GLU A 273 2.56 -9.51 -26.66
C GLU A 273 2.52 -8.22 -27.48
N ALA A 274 3.38 -8.08 -28.50
CA ALA A 274 3.55 -6.82 -29.23
C ALA A 274 2.25 -6.26 -29.84
N TRP A 275 1.30 -7.12 -30.24
CA TRP A 275 0.03 -6.68 -30.83
C TRP A 275 -0.89 -5.95 -29.84
N THR A 276 -0.70 -6.11 -28.52
CA THR A 276 -1.54 -5.45 -27.51
C THR A 276 -1.33 -3.93 -27.50
N PHE A 277 -0.19 -3.45 -28.01
CA PHE A 277 0.16 -2.03 -28.14
C PHE A 277 -0.48 -1.36 -29.36
N GLY A 278 -1.17 -2.12 -30.21
CA GLY A 278 -1.91 -1.58 -31.36
C GLY A 278 -3.20 -0.88 -30.96
N LEU A 279 -3.96 -0.38 -31.94
CA LEU A 279 -5.24 0.28 -31.69
C LEU A 279 -6.33 -0.73 -31.33
N TRP A 280 -7.10 -0.42 -30.28
CA TRP A 280 -8.28 -1.16 -29.85
C TRP A 280 -9.54 -0.38 -30.23
N LEU A 281 -10.54 -1.08 -30.76
CA LEU A 281 -11.87 -0.53 -31.03
C LEU A 281 -12.90 -1.46 -30.38
N SER A 282 -13.91 -0.91 -29.71
CA SER A 282 -15.00 -1.70 -29.15
C SER A 282 -16.31 -1.47 -29.87
N THR A 283 -17.29 -2.31 -29.56
CA THR A 283 -18.70 -2.13 -29.93
C THR A 283 -19.31 -0.85 -29.34
N SER A 284 -18.66 -0.20 -28.38
CA SER A 284 -19.28 0.67 -27.34
C SER A 284 -20.17 -0.13 -26.39
N PHE A 285 -20.74 0.52 -25.36
CA PHE A 285 -21.46 -0.16 -24.29
C PHE A 285 -22.92 -0.48 -24.64
N THR A 286 -23.77 0.54 -24.78
CA THR A 286 -25.23 0.38 -24.97
C THR A 286 -25.69 0.72 -26.40
N THR A 287 -24.79 0.61 -27.38
CA THR A 287 -25.13 0.68 -28.80
C THR A 287 -25.79 -0.63 -29.22
N ASP A 288 -26.61 -0.58 -30.27
CA ASP A 288 -27.02 -1.81 -30.94
C ASP A 288 -25.85 -2.32 -31.78
N TYR A 289 -25.46 -3.58 -31.62
CA TYR A 289 -24.43 -4.19 -32.44
C TYR A 289 -24.69 -5.69 -32.65
N ASP A 290 -24.46 -6.11 -33.89
CA ASP A 290 -24.49 -7.47 -34.38
C ASP A 290 -23.24 -7.70 -35.27
N GLU A 291 -23.12 -8.87 -35.89
CA GLU A 291 -21.99 -9.14 -36.78
C GLU A 291 -21.87 -8.11 -37.92
N ALA A 292 -22.98 -7.68 -38.51
CA ALA A 292 -22.95 -6.72 -39.62
C ALA A 292 -22.41 -5.36 -39.17
N THR A 293 -22.85 -4.90 -38.00
CA THR A 293 -22.38 -3.65 -37.38
C THR A 293 -20.89 -3.73 -37.07
N VAL A 294 -20.45 -4.83 -36.44
CA VAL A 294 -19.02 -5.07 -36.13
C VAL A 294 -18.16 -5.06 -37.39
N MET A 295 -18.55 -5.81 -38.41
CA MET A 295 -17.81 -5.86 -39.68
C MET A 295 -17.79 -4.49 -40.37
N SER A 296 -18.87 -3.71 -40.29
CA SER A 296 -18.93 -2.37 -40.86
C SER A 296 -17.89 -1.41 -40.25
N PHE A 297 -17.66 -1.50 -38.94
CA PHE A 297 -16.62 -0.71 -38.26
C PHE A 297 -15.22 -1.16 -38.68
N ILE A 298 -14.98 -2.47 -38.67
CA ILE A 298 -13.69 -3.07 -39.08
C ILE A 298 -13.35 -2.69 -40.52
N ASP A 299 -14.25 -2.96 -41.46
CA ASP A 299 -14.05 -2.65 -42.88
C ASP A 299 -13.98 -1.15 -43.13
N GLY A 300 -14.72 -0.37 -42.33
CA GLY A 300 -14.64 1.08 -42.33
C GLY A 300 -13.24 1.60 -41.99
N MET A 301 -12.59 1.03 -40.96
CA MET A 301 -11.22 1.38 -40.57
C MET A 301 -10.22 0.97 -41.66
N LEU A 302 -10.30 -0.28 -42.13
CA LEU A 302 -9.39 -0.83 -43.14
C LEU A 302 -9.48 -0.08 -44.47
N SER A 303 -10.70 0.22 -44.95
CA SER A 303 -10.92 0.97 -46.20
C SER A 303 -10.39 2.40 -46.16
N ARG A 304 -10.30 3.00 -44.96
CA ARG A 304 -9.72 4.34 -44.74
C ARG A 304 -8.21 4.31 -44.49
N GLY A 305 -7.59 3.13 -44.53
CA GLY A 305 -6.17 2.95 -44.24
C GLY A 305 -5.82 3.19 -42.77
N ILE A 306 -6.78 3.07 -41.84
CA ILE A 306 -6.55 3.22 -40.40
C ILE A 306 -6.20 1.84 -39.83
N PRO A 307 -4.98 1.64 -39.29
CA PRO A 307 -4.60 0.35 -38.71
C PRO A 307 -5.47 0.02 -37.49
N LEU A 308 -5.96 -1.22 -37.44
CA LEU A 308 -6.73 -1.77 -36.32
C LEU A 308 -6.10 -3.10 -35.89
N SER A 309 -5.87 -3.29 -34.59
CA SER A 309 -5.19 -4.47 -34.06
C SER A 309 -6.10 -5.36 -33.24
N VAL A 310 -6.98 -4.77 -32.42
CA VAL A 310 -7.89 -5.50 -31.53
C VAL A 310 -9.31 -4.96 -31.67
N PHE A 311 -10.28 -5.86 -31.76
CA PHE A 311 -11.69 -5.54 -31.66
C PHE A 311 -12.28 -6.14 -30.38
N HIS A 312 -13.01 -5.34 -29.59
CA HIS A 312 -13.57 -5.74 -28.30
C HIS A 312 -15.10 -5.80 -28.33
N PHE A 313 -15.67 -6.89 -27.83
CA PHE A 313 -17.11 -7.04 -27.61
C PHE A 313 -17.48 -6.67 -26.17
N ASP A 314 -18.30 -5.64 -25.99
CA ASP A 314 -18.75 -5.18 -24.67
C ASP A 314 -19.96 -6.01 -24.16
N CYS A 315 -20.54 -5.69 -23.00
CA CYS A 315 -21.45 -6.57 -22.25
C CYS A 315 -22.57 -7.28 -23.05
N CYS A 316 -23.21 -6.61 -24.00
CA CYS A 316 -24.35 -7.12 -24.79
C CYS A 316 -24.00 -8.22 -25.83
N TRP A 317 -22.79 -8.79 -25.84
CA TRP A 317 -22.56 -10.08 -26.50
C TRP A 317 -23.27 -11.23 -25.78
N MET A 318 -23.55 -11.06 -24.48
CA MET A 318 -24.44 -11.88 -23.67
C MET A 318 -25.82 -11.21 -23.56
N LYS A 319 -26.84 -12.04 -23.34
CA LYS A 319 -28.24 -11.58 -23.17
C LYS A 319 -28.40 -10.62 -21.98
N GLU A 320 -29.33 -9.66 -22.08
CA GLU A 320 -29.60 -8.74 -20.97
C GLU A 320 -29.90 -9.47 -19.64
N PHE A 321 -29.40 -8.93 -18.53
CA PHE A 321 -29.50 -9.49 -17.16
C PHE A 321 -28.79 -10.84 -16.91
N HIS A 322 -28.02 -11.34 -17.88
CA HIS A 322 -27.26 -12.59 -17.74
C HIS A 322 -25.74 -12.37 -17.60
N TRP A 323 -25.29 -11.13 -17.41
CA TRP A 323 -23.87 -10.79 -17.33
C TRP A 323 -23.30 -11.21 -15.96
N THR A 324 -22.29 -12.08 -15.83
CA THR A 324 -21.50 -12.80 -16.85
C THR A 324 -21.75 -14.32 -16.76
N ASP A 325 -22.60 -14.89 -17.62
CA ASP A 325 -22.90 -16.33 -17.70
C ASP A 325 -22.13 -17.08 -18.81
N PHE A 326 -21.36 -16.35 -19.62
CA PHE A 326 -20.54 -16.83 -20.72
C PHE A 326 -21.30 -17.40 -21.94
N ILE A 327 -22.59 -17.08 -22.09
CA ILE A 327 -23.42 -17.56 -23.19
C ILE A 327 -23.67 -16.42 -24.18
N TRP A 328 -23.30 -16.63 -25.46
CA TRP A 328 -23.60 -15.68 -26.53
C TRP A 328 -25.11 -15.52 -26.71
N ASP A 329 -25.59 -14.29 -26.92
CA ASP A 329 -26.97 -14.07 -27.33
C ASP A 329 -27.17 -14.60 -28.75
N GLU A 330 -27.70 -15.81 -28.88
CA GLU A 330 -27.95 -16.50 -30.16
C GLU A 330 -28.83 -15.70 -31.12
N LYS A 331 -29.65 -14.74 -30.62
CA LYS A 331 -30.47 -13.89 -31.49
C LYS A 331 -29.63 -12.84 -32.20
N VAL A 332 -28.58 -12.34 -31.55
CA VAL A 332 -27.69 -11.30 -32.07
C VAL A 332 -26.49 -11.93 -32.78
N PHE A 333 -25.96 -13.00 -32.20
CA PHE A 333 -24.78 -13.73 -32.67
C PHE A 333 -25.10 -15.22 -32.87
N PRO A 334 -25.77 -15.61 -33.97
CA PRO A 334 -26.13 -17.00 -34.24
C PRO A 334 -24.95 -17.91 -34.63
N ASP A 335 -23.83 -17.33 -35.08
CA ASP A 335 -22.58 -18.04 -35.44
C ASP A 335 -21.36 -17.32 -34.83
N PRO A 336 -21.17 -17.33 -33.50
CA PRO A 336 -20.08 -16.61 -32.85
C PRO A 336 -18.70 -17.09 -33.33
N GLU A 337 -18.50 -18.40 -33.43
CA GLU A 337 -17.22 -18.96 -33.87
C GLU A 337 -16.87 -18.54 -35.30
N GLY A 338 -17.83 -18.59 -36.22
CA GLY A 338 -17.60 -18.15 -37.59
C GLY A 338 -17.36 -16.65 -37.69
N MET A 339 -18.08 -15.83 -36.93
CA MET A 339 -17.84 -14.38 -36.86
C MET A 339 -16.41 -14.09 -36.41
N LEU A 340 -15.98 -14.70 -35.30
CA LEU A 340 -14.64 -14.54 -34.75
C LEU A 340 -13.56 -15.00 -35.73
N ARG A 341 -13.80 -16.08 -36.48
CA ARG A 341 -12.90 -16.54 -37.56
C ARG A 341 -12.78 -15.51 -38.66
N ARG A 342 -13.89 -14.95 -39.15
CA ARG A 342 -13.92 -13.92 -40.20
C ARG A 342 -13.19 -12.63 -39.76
N ILE A 343 -13.29 -12.25 -38.48
CA ILE A 343 -12.54 -11.11 -37.92
C ILE A 343 -11.03 -11.43 -37.91
N LYS A 344 -10.64 -12.62 -37.44
CA LYS A 344 -9.24 -13.05 -37.39
C LYS A 344 -8.59 -13.17 -38.77
N GLU A 345 -9.35 -13.58 -39.79
CA GLU A 345 -8.89 -13.63 -41.19
C GLU A 345 -8.48 -12.24 -41.73
N LYS A 346 -9.02 -11.16 -41.16
CA LYS A 346 -8.60 -9.77 -41.46
C LYS A 346 -7.35 -9.32 -40.69
N GLY A 347 -6.73 -10.23 -39.93
CA GLY A 347 -5.53 -9.95 -39.12
C GLY A 347 -5.83 -9.27 -37.77
N ILE A 348 -7.09 -9.27 -37.33
CA ILE A 348 -7.52 -8.58 -36.11
C ILE A 348 -7.64 -9.57 -34.94
N ARG A 349 -7.13 -9.18 -33.76
CA ARG A 349 -7.31 -9.91 -32.51
C ARG A 349 -8.65 -9.56 -31.87
N VAL A 350 -9.20 -10.45 -31.05
CA VAL A 350 -10.50 -10.24 -30.40
C VAL A 350 -10.34 -10.26 -28.89
N CYS A 351 -10.99 -9.30 -28.22
CA CYS A 351 -11.12 -9.21 -26.77
C CYS A 351 -12.56 -9.39 -26.32
#